data_AF-Q4DCQ9-F1
#
_entry.id   AF-Q4DCQ9-F1
#
_cell.length_a   1.000
_cell.length_b   1.000
_cell.length_c   1.000
_cell.angle_alpha   90.00
_cell.angle_beta   90.00
_cell.angle_gamma   90.00
#
_symmetry.space_group_name_H-M   'P 1'
#
loop_
_entity.id
_entity.type
_entity.pdbx_description
1 polymer ?
#
loop_
_entity_poly.entity_id
_entity_poly.type
_entity_poly.pdbx_seq_one_letter_code
_entity_poly.pdbx_strand_id
1 'polypeptide(L)'
;MRVCALVVPCLGFPSRVRFESLLVLWLKGRILINHHLLSCVVTFAFHFSFQQISLCCFSKLRNTFPTVTPMFQWLLASSCPAALPLLLMMLTLMCCSSGFFAASLTYSCSSDKAMRAARTKSMPVVMKNVPLGTGSASQTYTVIGRNGWAPMRINVSTNDPRNTRKYCSSDHSRVRNLLKGYPECEDNALSSNKRKILIDNVVPAAVKLHADRLLVQPLEGPLVVPPFAAGSVCSRFTVPDEHRSAGVANSDMVLYVAAAPGGVWALPCATLEDGRPFAGVMKIAPAVLFHGRLATRIAAHLMAHALGFAHPHMASRSMVMNVTGVRGRALSVVVNSTNAAMATREHYDCDDIYGVELEDQEWNGSTLESHWSQRHAKDELIAPIGGAGYYTELTLAAFADLGYFKVNWRMAEPMGWGKKSGCELQQQRCSELNLIIPTCSAT
;
A
#
# COMPACT_ATOMS: atom_id res chain seq x y z
N MET A 1 57.32 14.42 -0.11
CA MET A 1 56.70 13.60 0.96
C MET A 1 55.52 12.84 0.35
N ARG A 2 55.58 11.51 0.43
CA ARG A 2 54.57 10.45 0.20
C ARG A 2 53.66 10.48 -1.06
N VAL A 3 54.01 9.53 -1.91
CA VAL A 3 53.31 8.86 -3.03
C VAL A 3 51.98 8.21 -2.58
N CYS A 4 50.96 8.29 -3.43
CA CYS A 4 50.06 7.17 -3.76
C CYS A 4 49.42 7.42 -5.15
N ALA A 5 49.93 6.71 -6.14
CA ALA A 5 49.29 6.44 -7.44
C ALA A 5 48.65 5.04 -7.41
N LEU A 6 47.78 4.75 -8.39
CA LEU A 6 47.14 3.46 -8.79
C LEU A 6 45.60 3.66 -8.87
N VAL A 7 44.82 3.39 -9.92
CA VAL A 7 44.98 2.90 -11.31
C VAL A 7 43.71 3.31 -12.07
N VAL A 8 43.84 3.72 -13.34
CA VAL A 8 42.76 3.82 -14.34
C VAL A 8 42.75 2.53 -15.18
N PRO A 9 41.60 2.03 -15.66
CA PRO A 9 41.54 1.41 -16.96
C PRO A 9 40.67 2.23 -17.91
N CYS A 10 41.30 2.59 -19.03
CA CYS A 10 40.68 3.13 -20.22
C CYS A 10 39.69 2.12 -20.81
N LEU A 11 38.47 2.57 -21.12
CA LEU A 11 37.62 1.95 -22.14
C LEU A 11 37.44 2.97 -23.26
N GLY A 12 37.95 2.60 -24.43
CA GLY A 12 37.93 3.41 -25.64
C GLY A 12 36.55 3.45 -26.29
N PHE A 13 36.20 4.62 -26.81
CA PHE A 13 35.22 4.78 -27.87
C PHE A 13 35.91 5.48 -29.05
N PRO A 14 35.78 4.97 -30.29
CA PRO A 14 36.27 5.66 -31.46
C PRO A 14 35.24 6.67 -31.97
N SER A 15 35.68 7.93 -32.05
CA SER A 15 35.52 8.88 -33.17
C SER A 15 34.15 9.09 -33.88
N ARG A 16 33.79 10.38 -33.91
CA ARG A 16 33.09 11.16 -34.95
C ARG A 16 31.56 11.04 -35.05
N VAL A 17 30.88 12.04 -34.48
CA VAL A 17 29.67 12.62 -35.06
C VAL A 17 29.93 14.12 -35.29
N ARG A 18 29.87 14.53 -36.57
CA ARG A 18 29.92 15.92 -37.03
C ARG A 18 28.61 16.63 -36.64
N PHE A 19 28.71 17.78 -35.99
CA PHE A 19 27.65 18.78 -35.96
C PHE A 19 27.86 19.70 -37.15
N GLU A 20 27.00 19.61 -38.17
CA GLU A 20 26.83 20.68 -39.16
C GLU A 20 25.33 20.91 -39.40
N SER A 21 24.94 22.17 -39.20
CA SER A 21 23.99 22.92 -40.03
C SER A 21 22.50 22.51 -39.98
N LEU A 22 21.73 23.18 -39.12
CA LEU A 22 20.29 23.38 -39.33
C LEU A 22 20.01 24.87 -39.61
N LEU A 23 19.84 25.13 -40.90
CA LEU A 23 19.37 26.37 -41.49
C LEU A 23 17.87 26.52 -41.19
N VAL A 24 17.50 27.56 -40.43
CA VAL A 24 16.09 27.93 -40.21
C VAL A 24 15.62 28.76 -41.41
N LEU A 25 14.78 28.17 -42.25
CA LEU A 25 14.03 28.86 -43.29
C LEU A 25 12.54 28.85 -42.93
N TRP A 26 12.03 30.04 -42.69
CA TRP A 26 10.69 30.37 -42.22
C TRP A 26 9.78 30.57 -43.44
N LEU A 27 8.89 29.63 -43.77
CA LEU A 27 7.88 29.85 -44.81
C LEU A 27 6.52 29.19 -44.48
N LYS A 28 5.53 30.08 -44.28
CA LYS A 28 4.08 29.95 -44.55
C LYS A 28 3.27 29.00 -43.67
N GLY A 29 2.81 29.61 -42.56
CA GLY A 29 1.78 29.16 -41.63
C GLY A 29 0.71 28.20 -42.16
N ARG A 30 0.65 27.04 -41.52
CA ARG A 30 -0.58 26.30 -41.14
C ARG A 30 -0.18 25.26 -40.09
N ILE A 31 -0.88 25.26 -38.97
CA ILE A 31 -0.75 24.25 -37.92
C ILE A 31 -1.46 22.98 -38.41
N LEU A 32 -0.70 21.92 -38.64
CA LEU A 32 -1.18 20.54 -38.64
C LEU A 32 -0.32 19.78 -37.63
N ILE A 33 -0.93 19.44 -36.50
CA ILE A 33 -0.32 18.54 -35.51
C ILE A 33 -0.47 17.13 -36.07
N ASN A 34 0.64 16.52 -36.47
CA ASN A 34 0.72 15.07 -36.58
C ASN A 34 1.94 14.59 -35.79
N HIS A 35 1.67 13.71 -34.82
CA HIS A 35 2.61 13.18 -33.86
C HIS A 35 3.61 12.26 -34.54
N HIS A 36 4.90 12.60 -34.49
CA HIS A 36 6.05 11.72 -34.25
C HIS A 36 7.33 12.54 -34.52
N LEU A 37 8.27 12.54 -33.56
CA LEU A 37 9.52 13.33 -33.50
C LEU A 37 9.41 14.69 -32.81
N LEU A 38 9.23 14.71 -31.49
CA LEU A 38 9.76 15.80 -30.66
C LEU A 38 10.30 15.22 -29.35
N SER A 39 11.58 14.86 -29.38
CA SER A 39 12.43 14.75 -28.19
C SER A 39 13.17 16.08 -28.04
N CYS A 40 13.26 16.58 -26.81
CA CYS A 40 14.11 17.71 -26.39
C CYS A 40 13.66 19.15 -26.70
N VAL A 41 12.44 19.56 -26.34
CA VAL A 41 12.18 20.87 -25.69
C VAL A 41 10.91 20.72 -24.84
N VAL A 42 11.05 20.45 -23.54
CA VAL A 42 9.92 20.47 -22.61
C VAL A 42 9.72 21.90 -22.14
N THR A 43 8.71 22.55 -22.71
CA THR A 43 8.06 23.73 -22.14
C THR A 43 7.37 23.31 -20.84
N PHE A 44 8.02 23.54 -19.69
CA PHE A 44 7.37 23.43 -18.38
C PHE A 44 6.53 24.69 -18.13
N ALA A 45 5.32 24.71 -18.69
CA ALA A 45 4.23 25.53 -18.20
C ALA A 45 3.40 24.68 -17.24
N PHE A 46 3.92 24.47 -16.03
CA PHE A 46 3.13 23.91 -14.93
C PHE A 46 2.85 25.01 -13.91
N HIS A 47 1.59 25.44 -13.90
CA HIS A 47 0.93 26.00 -12.73
C HIS A 47 0.88 24.89 -11.65
N PHE A 48 1.98 24.68 -10.94
CA PHE A 48 1.99 23.96 -9.67
C PHE A 48 2.46 24.93 -8.59
N SER A 49 1.62 25.05 -7.55
CA SER A 49 1.89 25.85 -6.37
C SER A 49 3.14 25.30 -5.66
N PHE A 50 4.30 25.93 -5.92
CA PHE A 50 5.62 25.50 -5.43
C PHE A 50 5.87 25.77 -3.94
N GLN A 51 4.88 26.25 -3.19
CA GLN A 51 5.08 26.65 -1.79
C GLN A 51 5.30 25.47 -0.82
N GLN A 52 4.82 24.24 -1.10
CA GLN A 52 4.93 23.15 -0.13
C GLN A 52 6.18 22.27 -0.26
N ILE A 53 6.73 22.08 -1.46
CA ILE A 53 7.91 21.21 -1.67
C ILE A 53 9.18 21.91 -1.19
N SER A 54 9.27 23.24 -1.33
CA SER A 54 10.44 24.03 -0.92
C SER A 54 10.69 23.97 0.59
N LEU A 55 9.64 24.13 1.42
CA LEU A 55 9.78 24.16 2.88
C LEU A 55 10.30 22.84 3.48
N CYS A 56 9.99 21.69 2.87
CA CYS A 56 10.38 20.38 3.39
C CYS A 56 11.87 20.09 3.13
N CYS A 57 12.42 20.51 1.99
CA CYS A 57 13.86 20.43 1.71
C CYS A 57 14.66 21.41 2.57
N PHE A 58 14.17 22.64 2.76
CA PHE A 58 14.87 23.66 3.56
C PHE A 58 14.94 23.31 5.05
N SER A 59 13.91 22.70 5.61
CA SER A 59 13.92 22.24 7.01
C SER A 59 14.99 21.18 7.28
N LYS A 60 15.19 20.25 6.33
CA LYS A 60 16.22 19.21 6.47
C LYS A 60 17.63 19.75 6.26
N LEU A 61 17.84 20.62 5.27
CA LEU A 61 19.14 21.24 4.99
C LEU A 61 19.66 22.12 6.14
N ARG A 62 18.78 22.85 6.83
CA ARG A 62 19.15 23.73 7.96
C ARG A 62 19.75 22.97 9.14
N ASN A 63 19.32 21.73 9.36
CA ASN A 63 19.81 20.90 10.47
C ASN A 63 21.08 20.11 10.12
N THR A 64 21.35 19.88 8.84
CA THR A 64 22.51 19.06 8.42
C THR A 64 23.73 19.89 8.02
N PHE A 65 23.54 21.11 7.47
CA PHE A 65 24.65 21.96 7.03
C PHE A 65 24.36 23.46 7.26
N PRO A 66 24.78 24.05 8.41
CA PRO A 66 24.49 25.45 8.75
C PRO A 66 25.20 26.48 7.84
N THR A 67 26.18 26.06 7.05
CA THR A 67 27.00 26.93 6.19
C THR A 67 26.42 27.21 4.80
N VAL A 68 25.42 26.46 4.35
CA VAL A 68 24.87 26.57 2.96
C VAL A 68 23.74 27.60 2.86
N THR A 69 23.08 27.90 3.97
CA THR A 69 21.94 28.81 4.08
C THR A 69 22.18 30.25 3.58
N PRO A 70 23.32 30.93 3.90
CA PRO A 70 23.53 32.31 3.43
C PRO A 70 23.81 32.40 1.92
N MET A 71 24.36 31.34 1.31
CA MET A 71 24.70 31.33 -0.12
C MET A 71 23.45 31.27 -1.01
N PHE A 72 22.40 30.54 -0.58
CA PHE A 72 21.12 30.48 -1.28
C PHE A 72 20.32 31.79 -1.20
N GLN A 73 20.39 32.51 -0.08
CA GLN A 73 19.71 33.81 0.06
C GLN A 73 20.33 34.89 -0.85
N TRP A 74 21.65 34.85 -1.06
CA TRP A 74 22.33 35.75 -1.99
C TRP A 74 21.95 35.50 -3.46
N LEU A 75 21.75 34.24 -3.86
CA LEU A 75 21.36 33.89 -5.24
C LEU A 75 19.91 34.27 -5.56
N LEU A 76 19.00 34.25 -4.57
CA LEU A 76 17.61 34.68 -4.73
C LEU A 76 17.44 36.20 -4.78
N ALA A 77 18.37 36.97 -4.23
CA ALA A 77 18.36 38.43 -4.25
C ALA A 77 19.06 39.03 -5.48
N SER A 78 19.69 38.20 -6.32
CA SER A 78 20.44 38.62 -7.49
C SER A 78 19.50 38.92 -8.68
N SER A 79 19.56 40.15 -9.20
CA SER A 79 18.85 40.57 -10.43
C SER A 79 19.44 39.99 -11.72
N CYS A 80 20.38 39.04 -11.62
CA CYS A 80 21.14 38.54 -12.76
C CYS A 80 20.51 37.25 -13.32
N PRO A 81 20.09 37.20 -14.60
CA PRO A 81 19.39 36.05 -15.19
C PRO A 81 20.22 34.74 -15.23
N ALA A 82 21.52 34.81 -14.97
CA ALA A 82 22.40 33.65 -14.84
C ALA A 82 22.36 32.94 -13.46
N ALA A 83 21.68 33.52 -12.46
CA ALA A 83 21.62 32.94 -11.10
C ALA A 83 20.68 31.72 -11.00
N LEU A 84 19.58 31.72 -11.77
CA LEU A 84 18.57 30.65 -11.73
C LEU A 84 19.08 29.30 -12.27
N PRO A 85 19.79 29.24 -13.42
CA PRO A 85 20.37 27.99 -13.93
C PRO A 85 21.42 27.42 -12.97
N LEU A 86 22.23 28.29 -12.35
CA LEU A 86 23.26 27.89 -11.40
C LEU A 86 22.64 27.31 -10.11
N LEU A 87 21.55 27.91 -9.62
CA LEU A 87 20.80 27.39 -8.47
C LEU A 87 20.22 25.99 -8.77
N LEU A 88 19.62 25.82 -9.94
CA LEU A 88 19.07 24.53 -10.40
C LEU A 88 20.17 23.47 -10.53
N MET A 89 21.32 23.84 -11.10
CA MET A 89 22.47 22.94 -11.22
C MET A 89 22.98 22.50 -9.85
N MET A 90 23.11 23.43 -8.90
CA MET A 90 23.55 23.13 -7.52
C MET A 90 22.55 22.24 -6.77
N LEU A 91 21.24 22.45 -6.97
CA LEU A 91 20.19 21.59 -6.42
C LEU A 91 20.25 20.17 -7.01
N THR A 92 20.50 20.04 -8.31
CA THR A 92 20.68 18.72 -8.95
C THR A 92 21.97 18.04 -8.49
N LEU A 93 23.08 18.76 -8.38
CA LEU A 93 24.34 18.24 -7.87
C LEU A 93 24.23 17.82 -6.41
N MET A 94 23.55 18.60 -5.55
CA MET A 94 23.26 18.20 -4.17
C MET A 94 22.36 16.96 -4.11
N CYS A 95 21.30 16.86 -4.93
CA CYS A 95 20.45 15.67 -4.97
C CYS A 95 21.19 14.43 -5.47
N CYS A 96 22.18 14.59 -6.36
CA CYS A 96 22.98 13.48 -6.90
C CYS A 96 24.17 13.09 -5.99
N SER A 97 24.70 14.03 -5.19
CA SER A 97 25.87 13.80 -4.31
C SER A 97 25.48 13.46 -2.87
N SER A 98 24.31 13.91 -2.39
CA SER A 98 23.62 13.18 -1.34
C SER A 98 23.08 11.92 -1.99
N GLY A 99 23.88 10.84 -1.99
CA GLY A 99 23.33 9.53 -2.22
C GLY A 99 22.11 9.42 -1.32
N PHE A 100 20.91 9.44 -1.91
CA PHE A 100 19.69 9.14 -1.19
C PHE A 100 19.85 7.68 -0.79
N PHE A 101 20.51 7.45 0.34
CA PHE A 101 20.02 6.51 1.31
C PHE A 101 18.64 7.05 1.67
N ALA A 102 17.66 6.81 0.79
CA ALA A 102 16.34 6.50 1.24
C ALA A 102 16.58 5.30 2.15
N ALA A 103 16.87 5.58 3.43
CA ALA A 103 16.60 4.65 4.48
C ALA A 103 15.15 4.29 4.24
N SER A 104 14.95 3.16 3.57
CA SER A 104 13.65 2.57 3.39
C SER A 104 13.24 2.31 4.83
N LEU A 105 12.47 3.24 5.42
CA LEU A 105 11.73 2.93 6.62
C LEU A 105 10.73 1.87 6.15
N THR A 106 11.18 0.63 6.16
CA THR A 106 10.42 -0.55 5.79
C THR A 106 9.45 -0.77 6.93
N TYR A 107 8.31 -0.08 6.84
CA TYR A 107 7.19 -0.31 7.73
C TYR A 107 6.62 -1.69 7.42
N SER A 108 7.18 -2.73 8.04
CA SER A 108 6.75 -4.09 7.75
C SER A 108 5.31 -4.32 8.19
N CYS A 109 4.54 -4.95 7.30
CA CYS A 109 3.26 -5.54 7.65
C CYS A 109 3.52 -6.92 8.26
N SER A 110 2.91 -7.19 9.41
CA SER A 110 3.11 -8.42 10.18
C SER A 110 1.78 -9.14 10.44
N SER A 111 0.83 -9.00 9.50
CA SER A 111 -0.51 -9.60 9.58
C SER A 111 -0.46 -11.11 9.70
N ASP A 112 0.39 -11.81 8.94
CA ASP A 112 0.52 -13.27 9.05
C ASP A 112 1.06 -13.69 10.42
N LYS A 113 2.04 -12.96 10.97
CA LYS A 113 2.51 -13.17 12.35
C LYS A 113 1.40 -12.95 13.37
N ALA A 114 0.57 -11.92 13.18
CA ALA A 114 -0.57 -11.64 14.04
C ALA A 114 -1.65 -12.74 13.94
N MET A 115 -1.95 -13.22 12.73
CA MET A 115 -2.85 -14.35 12.48
C MET A 115 -2.33 -15.64 13.12
N ARG A 116 -1.03 -15.95 12.99
CA ARG A 116 -0.39 -17.10 13.66
C ARG A 116 -0.53 -17.00 15.19
N ALA A 117 -0.23 -15.83 15.76
CA ALA A 117 -0.38 -15.59 17.20
C ALA A 117 -1.84 -15.60 17.69
N ALA A 118 -2.80 -15.24 16.83
CA ALA A 118 -4.22 -15.37 17.13
C ALA A 118 -4.64 -16.84 17.10
N ARG A 119 -4.28 -17.59 16.05
CA ARG A 119 -4.64 -19.01 15.86
C ARG A 119 -4.16 -19.92 16.99
N THR A 120 -2.98 -19.66 17.55
CA THR A 120 -2.48 -20.43 18.71
C THR A 120 -3.37 -20.26 19.95
N LYS A 121 -4.26 -19.27 19.97
CA LYS A 121 -5.18 -19.00 21.08
C LYS A 121 -6.66 -19.14 20.70
N SER A 122 -7.03 -18.83 19.46
CA SER A 122 -8.40 -18.94 18.96
C SER A 122 -8.49 -18.74 17.45
N MET A 123 -9.42 -19.45 16.81
CA MET A 123 -9.91 -19.10 15.47
C MET A 123 -10.92 -17.94 15.53
N PRO A 124 -11.18 -17.24 14.41
CA PRO A 124 -12.29 -16.30 14.32
C PRO A 124 -13.60 -16.96 14.74
N VAL A 125 -14.44 -16.22 15.46
CA VAL A 125 -15.76 -16.71 15.87
C VAL A 125 -16.65 -16.80 14.64
N VAL A 126 -17.26 -17.96 14.39
CA VAL A 126 -18.22 -18.17 13.29
C VAL A 126 -19.63 -17.90 13.81
N MET A 127 -20.34 -16.96 13.17
CA MET A 127 -21.74 -16.65 13.47
C MET A 127 -22.66 -17.18 12.37
N LYS A 128 -23.80 -17.74 12.77
CA LYS A 128 -24.89 -18.07 11.85
C LYS A 128 -25.62 -16.79 11.43
N ASN A 129 -25.83 -16.63 10.13
CA ASN A 129 -26.80 -15.65 9.65
C ASN A 129 -28.18 -16.14 10.09
N VAL A 130 -28.80 -15.46 11.04
CA VAL A 130 -30.21 -15.67 11.37
C VAL A 130 -30.99 -14.70 10.48
N PRO A 131 -31.73 -15.17 9.46
CA PRO A 131 -32.68 -14.30 8.78
C PRO A 131 -33.73 -13.90 9.81
N LEU A 132 -33.77 -12.63 10.19
CA LEU A 132 -34.88 -12.15 11.02
C LEU A 132 -36.09 -12.04 10.10
N GLY A 133 -37.15 -12.77 10.45
CA GLY A 133 -38.39 -12.81 9.70
C GLY A 133 -38.88 -11.42 9.29
N THR A 134 -39.33 -11.33 8.04
CA THR A 134 -39.97 -10.17 7.39
C THR A 134 -40.71 -9.26 8.37
N GLY A 135 -40.07 -8.15 8.78
CA GLY A 135 -40.69 -7.27 9.77
C GLY A 135 -39.82 -6.11 10.22
N SER A 136 -39.66 -5.11 9.35
CA SER A 136 -39.49 -3.67 9.65
C SER A 136 -38.49 -3.04 8.68
N ALA A 137 -39.04 -2.45 7.61
CA ALA A 137 -38.28 -1.65 6.67
C ALA A 137 -37.96 -0.29 7.29
N SER A 138 -36.85 -0.19 8.03
CA SER A 138 -36.21 1.09 8.30
C SER A 138 -35.55 1.58 7.01
N GLN A 139 -36.26 2.41 6.27
CA GLN A 139 -35.81 3.05 5.04
C GLN A 139 -34.62 3.97 5.32
N THR A 140 -33.42 3.44 5.22
CA THR A 140 -32.22 4.24 4.97
C THR A 140 -31.89 4.03 3.50
N TYR A 141 -31.92 5.08 2.70
CA TYR A 141 -31.67 5.09 1.26
C TYR A 141 -30.26 4.57 0.94
N THR A 142 -30.11 3.25 0.98
CA THR A 142 -28.93 2.56 0.48
C THR A 142 -29.26 2.25 -0.96
N VAL A 143 -28.44 2.71 -1.91
CA VAL A 143 -28.62 2.37 -3.33
C VAL A 143 -28.33 0.88 -3.47
N ILE A 144 -29.37 0.07 -3.29
CA ILE A 144 -29.32 -1.37 -3.49
C ILE A 144 -29.25 -1.57 -5.00
N GLY A 145 -28.11 -2.05 -5.49
CA GLY A 145 -27.94 -2.42 -6.88
C GLY A 145 -28.96 -3.49 -7.27
N ARG A 146 -29.25 -3.59 -8.57
CA ARG A 146 -30.36 -4.36 -9.18
C ARG A 146 -30.56 -5.81 -8.70
N ASN A 147 -29.57 -6.40 -8.00
CA ASN A 147 -29.53 -7.80 -7.57
C ASN A 147 -29.26 -7.97 -6.05
N GLY A 148 -29.55 -6.96 -5.21
CA GLY A 148 -29.35 -7.06 -3.75
C GLY A 148 -27.90 -6.81 -3.27
N TRP A 149 -27.02 -6.34 -4.17
CA TRP A 149 -25.65 -5.96 -3.83
C TRP A 149 -25.55 -4.45 -3.61
N ALA A 150 -24.88 -4.02 -2.55
CA ALA A 150 -24.69 -2.61 -2.21
C ALA A 150 -23.24 -2.33 -1.79
N PRO A 151 -22.79 -1.07 -1.84
CA PRO A 151 -21.50 -0.66 -1.27
C PRO A 151 -21.33 -1.13 0.17
N MET A 152 -20.17 -1.71 0.49
CA MET A 152 -19.91 -2.25 1.81
C MET A 152 -19.89 -1.16 2.90
N ARG A 153 -20.66 -1.38 3.96
CA ARG A 153 -20.75 -0.46 5.11
C ARG A 153 -19.77 -0.90 6.21
N ILE A 154 -18.58 -0.29 6.22
CA ILE A 154 -17.56 -0.54 7.25
C ILE A 154 -17.71 0.48 8.38
N ASN A 155 -18.16 0.03 9.55
CA ASN A 155 -18.19 0.85 10.75
C ASN A 155 -16.85 0.73 11.49
N VAL A 156 -16.30 1.85 11.96
CA VAL A 156 -14.98 1.87 12.58
C VAL A 156 -15.05 2.40 14.01
N SER A 157 -14.58 1.59 14.95
CA SER A 157 -14.36 2.01 16.33
C SER A 157 -12.92 2.48 16.51
N THR A 158 -12.77 3.76 16.89
CA THR A 158 -11.48 4.39 17.20
C THR A 158 -11.35 4.65 18.71
N ASN A 159 -11.86 3.75 19.56
CA ASN A 159 -11.81 3.93 21.01
C ASN A 159 -10.39 3.80 21.58
N ASP A 160 -9.61 2.82 21.09
CA ASP A 160 -8.22 2.63 21.53
C ASP A 160 -7.36 3.89 21.31
N PRO A 161 -7.31 4.54 20.13
CA PRO A 161 -6.52 5.76 19.95
C PRO A 161 -7.07 6.98 20.70
N ARG A 162 -8.29 6.92 21.26
CA ARG A 162 -8.88 7.98 22.10
C ARG A 162 -8.65 7.76 23.60
N ASN A 163 -8.25 6.57 24.02
CA ASN A 163 -8.06 6.21 25.42
C ASN A 163 -6.57 6.22 25.78
N THR A 164 -6.16 7.13 26.68
CA THR A 164 -4.75 7.31 27.11
C THR A 164 -4.11 6.06 27.73
N ARG A 165 -4.92 5.07 28.17
CA ARG A 165 -4.45 3.77 28.66
C ARG A 165 -4.15 2.76 27.54
N LYS A 166 -4.46 3.10 26.29
CA LYS A 166 -4.48 2.19 25.13
C LYS A 166 -3.51 2.58 24.03
N TYR A 167 -2.88 3.75 24.12
CA TYR A 167 -1.82 4.19 23.20
C TYR A 167 -0.71 4.90 23.97
N CYS A 168 0.51 4.88 23.44
CA CYS A 168 1.64 5.57 24.07
C CYS A 168 1.47 7.09 23.95
N SER A 169 1.18 7.76 25.08
CA SER A 169 1.03 9.23 25.13
C SER A 169 2.37 9.97 25.12
N SER A 170 3.43 9.29 25.57
CA SER A 170 4.82 9.72 25.55
C SER A 170 5.73 8.49 25.42
N ASP A 171 6.99 8.69 25.07
CA ASP A 171 7.94 7.57 24.89
C ASP A 171 8.24 6.82 26.21
N HIS A 172 7.96 7.47 27.36
CA HIS A 172 8.10 6.88 28.70
C HIS A 172 6.82 6.21 29.23
N SER A 173 5.70 6.29 28.49
CA SER A 173 4.46 5.63 28.90
C SER A 173 4.59 4.11 28.85
N ARG A 174 3.74 3.37 29.56
CA ARG A 174 3.74 1.90 29.54
C ARG A 174 2.37 1.41 29.08
N VAL A 175 2.26 1.12 27.78
CA VAL A 175 1.06 0.55 27.19
C VAL A 175 1.33 -0.85 26.69
N ARG A 176 0.41 -1.77 27.00
CA ARG A 176 0.54 -3.18 26.67
C ARG A 176 0.60 -3.40 25.16
N ASN A 177 1.67 -4.03 24.67
CA ASN A 177 1.79 -4.42 23.27
C ASN A 177 0.67 -5.40 22.89
N LEU A 178 -0.07 -5.08 21.83
CA LEU A 178 -1.24 -5.83 21.38
C LEU A 178 -0.92 -7.23 20.81
N LEU A 179 0.33 -7.51 20.43
CA LEU A 179 0.79 -8.85 19.99
C LEU A 179 1.54 -9.60 21.10
N LYS A 180 2.54 -8.98 21.72
CA LYS A 180 3.41 -9.64 22.71
C LYS A 180 2.82 -9.66 24.12
N GLY A 181 1.96 -8.71 24.47
CA GLY A 181 1.34 -8.60 25.79
C GLY A 181 2.18 -7.90 26.86
N TYR A 182 3.39 -7.41 26.53
CA TYR A 182 4.28 -6.65 27.43
C TYR A 182 4.33 -5.16 27.04
N PRO A 183 4.60 -4.22 27.97
CA PRO A 183 4.63 -2.80 27.66
C PRO A 183 5.76 -2.42 26.70
N GLU A 184 5.49 -1.56 25.71
CA GLU A 184 6.51 -1.07 24.76
C GLU A 184 6.08 0.31 24.25
N CYS A 185 6.83 1.36 24.59
CA CYS A 185 6.59 2.73 24.10
C CYS A 185 7.84 3.44 23.57
N GLU A 186 8.95 2.73 23.37
CA GLU A 186 10.16 3.33 22.79
C GLU A 186 9.88 3.92 21.39
N ASP A 187 10.25 5.19 21.25
CA ASP A 187 10.42 5.95 20.01
C ASP A 187 9.20 6.17 19.09
N ASN A 188 7.95 6.08 19.56
CA ASN A 188 6.79 6.43 18.69
C ASN A 188 5.47 6.73 19.44
N ALA A 189 5.45 7.76 20.29
CA ALA A 189 4.20 8.27 20.85
C ALA A 189 3.16 8.70 19.78
N LEU A 190 1.87 8.48 20.07
CA LEU A 190 0.75 9.00 19.27
C LEU A 190 0.43 10.43 19.71
N SER A 191 1.06 11.41 19.06
CA SER A 191 0.77 12.81 19.29
C SER A 191 -0.67 13.19 18.94
N SER A 192 -1.17 14.30 19.48
CA SER A 192 -2.51 14.83 19.19
C SER A 192 -2.74 15.03 17.69
N ASN A 193 -1.74 15.56 16.97
CA ASN A 193 -1.80 15.76 15.52
C ASN A 193 -1.87 14.42 14.76
N LYS A 194 -1.01 13.46 15.10
CA LYS A 194 -1.03 12.12 14.48
C LYS A 194 -2.35 11.42 14.74
N ARG A 195 -2.89 11.52 15.96
CA ARG A 195 -4.22 10.98 16.32
C ARG A 195 -5.33 11.60 15.46
N LYS A 196 -5.32 12.92 15.29
CA LYS A 196 -6.29 13.63 14.44
C LYS A 196 -6.20 13.16 12.99
N ILE A 197 -4.99 13.09 12.44
CA ILE A 197 -4.73 12.59 11.07
C ILE A 197 -5.26 11.16 10.92
N LEU A 198 -5.02 10.29 11.91
CA LEU A 198 -5.49 8.92 11.87
C LEU A 198 -7.02 8.83 11.83
N ILE A 199 -7.69 9.46 12.78
CA ILE A 199 -9.13 9.32 13.01
C ILE A 199 -9.95 10.08 11.97
N ASP A 200 -9.54 11.30 11.63
CA ASP A 200 -10.36 12.21 10.83
C ASP A 200 -10.07 12.10 9.33
N ASN A 201 -8.86 11.67 8.94
CA ASN A 201 -8.44 11.65 7.54
C ASN A 201 -8.14 10.22 7.03
N VAL A 202 -7.17 9.54 7.64
CA VAL A 202 -6.60 8.29 7.12
C VAL A 202 -7.62 7.15 7.16
N VAL A 203 -8.27 6.93 8.31
CA VAL A 203 -9.26 5.86 8.47
C VAL A 203 -10.47 6.08 7.54
N PRO A 204 -11.13 7.25 7.51
CA PRO A 204 -12.27 7.48 6.60
C PRO A 204 -11.90 7.34 5.13
N ALA A 205 -10.73 7.83 4.72
CA ALA A 205 -10.27 7.70 3.34
C ALA A 205 -10.01 6.23 2.95
N ALA A 206 -9.44 5.43 3.86
CA ALA A 206 -9.23 4.01 3.64
C ALA A 206 -10.55 3.21 3.59
N VAL A 207 -11.52 3.55 4.45
CA VAL A 207 -12.89 2.99 4.37
C VAL A 207 -13.50 3.29 3.01
N LYS A 208 -13.40 4.54 2.54
CA LYS A 208 -13.92 4.94 1.24
C LYS A 208 -13.28 4.16 0.09
N LEU A 209 -11.97 3.93 0.12
CA LEU A 209 -11.27 3.13 -0.90
C LEU A 209 -11.87 1.74 -1.07
N HIS A 210 -12.22 1.08 0.04
CA HIS A 210 -12.89 -0.23 0.04
C HIS A 210 -14.36 -0.13 -0.33
N ALA A 211 -15.13 0.79 0.26
CA ALA A 211 -16.57 0.92 0.00
C ALA A 211 -16.89 1.29 -1.47
N ASP A 212 -16.03 2.07 -2.13
CA ASP A 212 -16.20 2.41 -3.56
C ASP A 212 -15.99 1.19 -4.49
N ARG A 213 -15.25 0.17 -4.01
CA ARG A 213 -14.75 -0.97 -4.79
C ARG A 213 -15.45 -2.27 -4.47
N LEU A 214 -15.78 -2.51 -3.21
CA LEU A 214 -16.35 -3.75 -2.71
C LEU A 214 -17.84 -3.60 -2.46
N LEU A 215 -18.60 -4.44 -3.15
CA LEU A 215 -20.03 -4.61 -2.96
C LEU A 215 -20.27 -5.88 -2.16
N VAL A 216 -21.28 -5.85 -1.31
CA VAL A 216 -21.71 -6.98 -0.48
C VAL A 216 -23.23 -7.15 -0.56
N GLN A 217 -23.72 -8.34 -0.22
CA GLN A 217 -25.10 -8.48 0.24
C GLN A 217 -25.18 -7.93 1.67
N PRO A 218 -25.97 -6.87 1.91
CA PRO A 218 -26.01 -6.23 3.23
C PRO A 218 -26.50 -7.18 4.31
N LEU A 219 -25.92 -7.09 5.51
CA LEU A 219 -26.48 -7.77 6.68
C LEU A 219 -27.82 -7.14 7.09
N GLU A 220 -28.75 -8.00 7.47
CA GLU A 220 -30.05 -7.62 8.02
C GLU A 220 -29.92 -7.32 9.51
N GLY A 221 -30.42 -6.15 9.93
CA GLY A 221 -30.38 -5.71 11.33
C GLY A 221 -29.01 -5.25 11.84
N PRO A 222 -28.91 -4.94 13.14
CA PRO A 222 -27.65 -4.54 13.77
C PRO A 222 -26.66 -5.71 13.86
N LEU A 223 -25.41 -5.43 13.53
CA LEU A 223 -24.31 -6.39 13.63
C LEU A 223 -23.87 -6.52 15.09
N VAL A 224 -24.19 -7.66 15.73
CA VAL A 224 -23.78 -7.97 17.10
C VAL A 224 -22.41 -8.64 17.10
N VAL A 225 -21.46 -8.05 17.82
CA VAL A 225 -20.07 -8.53 17.87
C VAL A 225 -19.93 -9.58 18.98
N PRO A 226 -19.51 -10.81 18.65
CA PRO A 226 -19.41 -11.88 19.64
C PRO A 226 -18.26 -11.63 20.62
N PRO A 227 -18.28 -12.28 21.79
CA PRO A 227 -17.12 -12.30 22.65
C PRO A 227 -15.94 -12.99 21.97
N PHE A 228 -14.84 -12.25 21.83
CA PHE A 228 -13.56 -12.82 21.40
C PHE A 228 -12.96 -13.68 22.51
N ALA A 229 -12.31 -14.78 22.13
CA ALA A 229 -11.69 -15.71 23.06
C ALA A 229 -10.69 -15.00 24.00
N ALA A 230 -10.73 -15.37 25.27
CA ALA A 230 -9.88 -14.77 26.30
C ALA A 230 -8.39 -14.94 25.94
N GLY A 231 -7.63 -13.85 26.02
CA GLY A 231 -6.19 -13.85 25.76
C GLY A 231 -5.78 -13.83 24.28
N SER A 232 -6.74 -13.92 23.36
CA SER A 232 -6.53 -13.74 21.92
C SER A 232 -6.04 -12.32 21.59
N VAL A 233 -5.51 -12.13 20.38
CA VAL A 233 -5.14 -10.77 19.90
C VAL A 233 -6.40 -9.90 19.80
N CYS A 234 -7.51 -10.46 19.31
CA CYS A 234 -8.79 -9.78 19.17
C CYS A 234 -9.34 -9.26 20.51
N SER A 235 -9.25 -10.05 21.59
CA SER A 235 -9.76 -9.65 22.91
C SER A 235 -8.99 -8.50 23.55
N ARG A 236 -7.89 -8.04 22.94
CA ARG A 236 -7.08 -6.92 23.45
C ARG A 236 -7.55 -5.56 22.94
N PHE A 237 -8.45 -5.50 21.96
CA PHE A 237 -9.05 -4.26 21.47
C PHE A 237 -10.25 -3.87 22.34
N THR A 238 -10.52 -2.57 22.46
CA THR A 238 -11.72 -2.10 23.16
C THR A 238 -12.94 -2.23 22.26
N VAL A 239 -13.76 -3.25 22.55
CA VAL A 239 -15.10 -3.43 21.97
C VAL A 239 -16.12 -2.77 22.91
N PRO A 240 -16.88 -1.75 22.47
CA PRO A 240 -17.97 -1.17 23.27
C PRO A 240 -18.98 -2.22 23.71
N ASP A 241 -19.52 -2.08 24.91
CA ASP A 241 -20.55 -3.01 25.41
C ASP A 241 -21.80 -2.98 24.52
N GLU A 242 -22.15 -1.81 23.97
CA GLU A 242 -23.25 -1.65 23.01
C GLU A 242 -23.06 -2.51 21.75
N HIS A 243 -21.83 -2.67 21.26
CA HIS A 243 -21.55 -3.52 20.09
C HIS A 243 -21.80 -5.00 20.39
N ARG A 244 -21.78 -5.40 21.67
CA ARG A 244 -22.04 -6.78 22.13
C ARG A 244 -23.50 -7.01 22.50
N SER A 245 -24.23 -5.94 22.84
CA SER A 245 -25.64 -6.01 23.24
C SER A 245 -26.55 -5.59 22.08
N ALA A 246 -26.75 -4.29 21.86
CA ALA A 246 -27.62 -3.76 20.81
C ALA A 246 -27.09 -4.03 19.39
N GLY A 247 -25.76 -4.18 19.26
CA GLY A 247 -25.08 -4.32 17.97
C GLY A 247 -24.89 -2.99 17.26
N VAL A 248 -24.27 -3.05 16.08
CA VAL A 248 -23.94 -1.87 15.28
C VAL A 248 -24.88 -1.81 14.08
N ALA A 249 -25.78 -0.83 14.08
CA ALA A 249 -26.73 -0.63 12.99
C ALA A 249 -26.03 -0.30 11.66
N ASN A 250 -26.72 -0.59 10.54
CA ASN A 250 -26.29 -0.21 9.19
C ASN A 250 -24.85 -0.61 8.85
N SER A 251 -24.41 -1.79 9.30
CA SER A 251 -23.02 -2.21 9.22
C SER A 251 -22.89 -3.63 8.66
N ASP A 252 -21.93 -3.79 7.76
CA ASP A 252 -21.57 -5.06 7.13
C ASP A 252 -20.26 -5.62 7.69
N MET A 253 -19.48 -4.75 8.34
CA MET A 253 -18.28 -5.07 9.07
C MET A 253 -18.07 -4.02 10.16
N VAL A 254 -17.54 -4.44 11.31
CA VAL A 254 -16.99 -3.54 12.34
C VAL A 254 -15.48 -3.73 12.42
N LEU A 255 -14.74 -2.63 12.28
CA LEU A 255 -13.29 -2.58 12.41
C LEU A 255 -12.88 -1.86 13.69
N TYR A 256 -12.05 -2.49 14.53
CA TYR A 256 -11.47 -1.85 15.71
C TYR A 256 -10.03 -1.39 15.43
N VAL A 257 -9.79 -0.11 15.60
CA VAL A 257 -8.51 0.53 15.27
C VAL A 257 -7.75 0.81 16.54
N ALA A 258 -6.48 0.42 16.58
CA ALA A 258 -5.52 0.82 17.60
C ALA A 258 -4.29 1.47 16.96
N ALA A 259 -3.57 2.28 17.74
CA ALA A 259 -2.32 2.89 17.33
C ALA A 259 -1.23 2.67 18.39
N ALA A 260 -0.16 1.99 18.02
CA ALA A 260 0.93 1.65 18.93
C ALA A 260 2.28 1.50 18.18
N PRO A 261 3.44 1.69 18.86
CA PRO A 261 4.78 1.54 18.27
C PRO A 261 5.07 0.16 17.65
N GLY A 262 6.09 0.08 16.79
CA GLY A 262 6.46 -1.10 16.00
C GLY A 262 5.73 -1.20 14.65
N GLY A 263 5.80 -2.35 13.98
CA GLY A 263 5.21 -2.57 12.65
C GLY A 263 3.68 -2.50 12.60
N VAL A 264 3.10 -2.62 11.41
CA VAL A 264 1.64 -2.60 11.22
C VAL A 264 1.08 -4.00 11.03
N TRP A 265 -0.19 -4.23 11.36
CA TRP A 265 -0.86 -5.50 11.11
C TRP A 265 -2.38 -5.37 11.28
N ALA A 266 -3.10 -6.31 10.68
CA ALA A 266 -4.54 -6.45 10.81
C ALA A 266 -4.94 -7.91 10.63
N LEU A 267 -6.12 -8.27 11.15
CA LEU A 267 -6.66 -9.61 11.00
C LEU A 267 -8.18 -9.64 11.24
N PRO A 268 -8.88 -10.62 10.64
CA PRO A 268 -10.29 -10.88 10.95
C PRO A 268 -10.43 -11.54 12.32
N CYS A 269 -11.41 -11.09 13.10
CA CYS A 269 -11.71 -11.59 14.45
C CYS A 269 -13.02 -12.39 14.52
N ALA A 270 -13.97 -12.14 13.62
CA ALA A 270 -15.18 -12.94 13.49
C ALA A 270 -15.64 -13.00 12.03
N THR A 271 -16.18 -14.14 11.64
CA THR A 271 -16.65 -14.45 10.29
C THR A 271 -18.08 -14.99 10.32
N LEU A 272 -18.81 -14.83 9.23
CA LEU A 272 -20.09 -15.51 9.02
C LEU A 272 -19.84 -16.99 8.67
N GLU A 273 -20.90 -17.79 8.61
CA GLU A 273 -20.86 -19.19 8.15
C GLU A 273 -20.27 -19.34 6.75
N ASP A 274 -20.52 -18.38 5.86
CA ASP A 274 -19.94 -18.33 4.51
C ASP A 274 -18.47 -17.88 4.50
N GLY A 275 -17.83 -17.74 5.66
CA GLY A 275 -16.44 -17.31 5.83
C GLY A 275 -16.19 -15.81 5.70
N ARG A 276 -17.19 -14.99 5.37
CA ARG A 276 -17.03 -13.54 5.23
C ARG A 276 -16.67 -12.88 6.57
N PRO A 277 -15.56 -12.13 6.67
CA PRO A 277 -15.26 -11.35 7.87
C PRO A 277 -16.29 -10.24 8.12
N PHE A 278 -16.82 -10.19 9.34
CA PHE A 278 -17.74 -9.13 9.78
C PHE A 278 -17.24 -8.38 11.02
N ALA A 279 -16.21 -8.90 11.71
CA ALA A 279 -15.47 -8.15 12.71
C ALA A 279 -13.97 -8.31 12.49
N GLY A 280 -13.23 -7.21 12.50
CA GLY A 280 -11.79 -7.21 12.29
C GLY A 280 -11.09 -6.18 13.16
N VAL A 281 -9.77 -6.29 13.23
CA VAL A 281 -8.92 -5.35 13.98
C VAL A 281 -7.77 -4.87 13.10
N MET A 282 -7.32 -3.64 13.33
CA MET A 282 -6.05 -3.16 12.78
C MET A 282 -5.26 -2.36 13.80
N LYS A 283 -3.95 -2.54 13.78
CA LYS A 283 -2.98 -1.80 14.58
C LYS A 283 -2.07 -1.04 13.63
N ILE A 284 -2.14 0.28 13.69
CA ILE A 284 -1.29 1.17 12.90
C ILE A 284 -0.15 1.74 13.75
N ALA A 285 1.00 1.94 13.13
CA ALA A 285 2.15 2.55 13.77
C ALA A 285 2.03 4.08 13.70
N PRO A 286 2.19 4.83 14.80
CA PRO A 286 2.25 6.30 14.72
C PRO A 286 3.38 6.80 13.80
N ALA A 287 4.41 5.98 13.56
CA ALA A 287 5.49 6.26 12.63
C ALA A 287 5.01 6.46 11.19
N VAL A 288 3.98 5.74 10.72
CA VAL A 288 3.51 5.81 9.32
C VAL A 288 2.64 7.03 9.02
N LEU A 289 2.25 7.79 10.03
CA LEU A 289 1.34 8.93 9.91
C LEU A 289 2.04 10.24 9.48
N PHE A 290 3.17 10.15 8.80
CA PHE A 290 3.97 11.28 8.34
C PHE A 290 3.53 11.84 6.98
N HIS A 291 2.83 11.04 6.17
CA HIS A 291 2.36 11.44 4.84
C HIS A 291 0.95 10.89 4.58
N GLY A 292 -0.05 11.77 4.43
CA GLY A 292 -1.47 11.41 4.42
C GLY A 292 -1.85 10.38 3.35
N ARG A 293 -1.34 10.53 2.11
CA ARG A 293 -1.62 9.57 1.02
C ARG A 293 -1.05 8.18 1.34
N LEU A 294 0.20 8.12 1.80
CA LEU A 294 0.85 6.85 2.09
C LEU A 294 0.20 6.16 3.30
N ALA A 295 -0.08 6.93 4.35
CA ALA A 295 -0.81 6.45 5.52
C ALA A 295 -2.20 5.89 5.14
N THR A 296 -2.90 6.54 4.22
CA THR A 296 -4.19 6.06 3.68
C THR A 296 -4.04 4.73 2.94
N ARG A 297 -3.00 4.56 2.12
CA ARG A 297 -2.73 3.28 1.43
C ARG A 297 -2.36 2.17 2.41
N ILE A 298 -1.54 2.47 3.41
CA ILE A 298 -1.22 1.52 4.49
C ILE A 298 -2.48 1.13 5.26
N ALA A 299 -3.33 2.08 5.63
CA ALA A 299 -4.60 1.77 6.30
C ALA A 299 -5.52 0.92 5.42
N ALA A 300 -5.62 1.21 4.11
CA ALA A 300 -6.39 0.40 3.17
C ALA A 300 -5.81 -1.03 3.02
N HIS A 301 -4.48 -1.18 2.99
CA HIS A 301 -3.80 -2.47 3.00
C HIS A 301 -4.15 -3.28 4.26
N LEU A 302 -4.12 -2.64 5.44
CA LEU A 302 -4.51 -3.29 6.69
C LEU A 302 -5.99 -3.68 6.70
N MET A 303 -6.88 -2.80 6.21
CA MET A 303 -8.30 -3.13 6.07
C MET A 303 -8.53 -4.31 5.12
N ALA A 304 -7.74 -4.46 4.06
CA ALA A 304 -7.85 -5.60 3.16
C ALA A 304 -7.56 -6.93 3.87
N HIS A 305 -6.54 -6.98 4.73
CA HIS A 305 -6.30 -8.15 5.58
C HIS A 305 -7.44 -8.42 6.56
N ALA A 306 -7.98 -7.38 7.20
CA ALA A 306 -9.13 -7.52 8.09
C ALA A 306 -10.40 -8.00 7.34
N LEU A 307 -10.50 -7.67 6.05
CA LEU A 307 -11.54 -8.12 5.12
C LEU A 307 -11.31 -9.53 4.57
N GLY A 308 -10.21 -10.19 4.95
CA GLY A 308 -9.97 -11.58 4.62
C GLY A 308 -8.98 -11.84 3.51
N PHE A 309 -8.28 -10.81 3.00
CA PHE A 309 -7.10 -11.02 2.15
C PHE A 309 -6.00 -11.69 2.96
N ALA A 310 -5.97 -13.02 2.91
CA ALA A 310 -5.04 -13.85 3.64
C ALA A 310 -4.80 -15.16 2.90
N HIS A 311 -3.54 -15.59 2.82
CA HIS A 311 -3.18 -16.85 2.16
C HIS A 311 -4.01 -18.05 2.67
N PRO A 312 -4.21 -18.26 3.99
CA PRO A 312 -5.03 -19.37 4.46
C PRO A 312 -6.50 -19.32 4.01
N HIS A 313 -7.06 -18.14 3.77
CA HIS A 313 -8.43 -18.00 3.24
C HIS A 313 -8.48 -18.30 1.75
N MET A 314 -7.48 -17.83 0.99
CA MET A 314 -7.35 -18.16 -0.43
C MET A 314 -7.15 -19.68 -0.61
N ALA A 315 -6.33 -20.30 0.24
CA ALA A 315 -6.11 -21.74 0.23
C ALA A 315 -7.38 -22.55 0.57
N SER A 316 -8.16 -22.14 1.59
CA SER A 316 -9.42 -22.81 1.93
C SER A 316 -10.51 -22.66 0.86
N ARG A 317 -10.32 -21.75 -0.09
CA ARG A 317 -11.18 -21.51 -1.24
C ARG A 317 -10.62 -22.09 -2.54
N SER A 318 -9.56 -22.89 -2.48
CA SER A 318 -8.90 -23.47 -3.65
C SER A 318 -8.46 -22.42 -4.68
N MET A 319 -8.10 -21.22 -4.22
CA MET A 319 -7.64 -20.12 -5.09
C MET A 319 -6.15 -20.18 -5.39
N VAL A 320 -5.39 -20.98 -4.64
CA VAL A 320 -3.92 -21.06 -4.74
C VAL A 320 -3.48 -22.30 -5.47
N MET A 321 -2.36 -22.20 -6.18
CA MET A 321 -1.72 -23.28 -6.93
C MET A 321 -0.23 -23.30 -6.65
N ASN A 322 0.30 -24.52 -6.47
CA ASN A 322 1.73 -24.76 -6.35
C ASN A 322 2.33 -24.98 -7.74
N VAL A 323 3.39 -24.23 -8.07
CA VAL A 323 4.12 -24.32 -9.34
C VAL A 323 5.59 -24.55 -9.05
N THR A 324 6.18 -25.55 -9.67
CA THR A 324 7.59 -25.91 -9.49
C THR A 324 8.44 -25.40 -10.65
N GLY A 325 9.75 -25.22 -10.43
CA GLY A 325 10.72 -24.87 -11.48
C GLY A 325 10.68 -23.41 -11.95
N VAL A 326 9.77 -22.58 -11.43
CA VAL A 326 9.64 -21.17 -11.81
C VAL A 326 10.94 -20.43 -11.52
N ARG A 327 11.64 -19.97 -12.56
CA ARG A 327 12.93 -19.25 -12.47
C ARG A 327 14.02 -20.01 -11.68
N GLY A 328 13.93 -21.35 -11.67
CA GLY A 328 14.82 -22.23 -10.93
C GLY A 328 14.47 -22.38 -9.45
N ARG A 329 13.29 -21.94 -9.01
CA ARG A 329 12.78 -22.20 -7.65
C ARG A 329 12.27 -23.62 -7.51
N ALA A 330 12.44 -24.20 -6.33
CA ALA A 330 11.84 -25.48 -5.99
C ALA A 330 10.30 -25.40 -6.02
N LEU A 331 9.74 -24.32 -5.45
CA LEU A 331 8.32 -24.09 -5.35
C LEU A 331 8.01 -22.59 -5.41
N SER A 332 6.92 -22.24 -6.08
CA SER A 332 6.27 -20.94 -6.07
C SER A 332 4.78 -21.16 -5.86
N VAL A 333 4.15 -20.31 -5.04
CA VAL A 333 2.70 -20.37 -4.81
C VAL A 333 2.07 -19.16 -5.47
N VAL A 334 1.12 -19.42 -6.37
CA VAL A 334 0.40 -18.41 -7.13
C VAL A 334 -1.07 -18.42 -6.76
N VAL A 335 -1.72 -17.28 -6.87
CA VAL A 335 -3.19 -17.21 -6.88
C VAL A 335 -3.66 -17.34 -8.32
N ASN A 336 -4.35 -18.44 -8.60
CA ASN A 336 -4.80 -18.88 -9.93
C ASN A 336 -6.32 -19.16 -9.95
N SER A 337 -7.09 -18.44 -9.12
CA SER A 337 -8.54 -18.45 -9.23
C SER A 337 -9.01 -17.69 -10.47
N THR A 338 -10.25 -17.91 -10.90
CA THR A 338 -10.77 -17.47 -12.20
C THR A 338 -10.53 -15.99 -12.50
N ASN A 339 -10.96 -15.09 -11.61
CA ASN A 339 -10.76 -13.66 -11.86
C ASN A 339 -9.29 -13.27 -11.67
N ALA A 340 -8.60 -13.82 -10.67
CA ALA A 340 -7.20 -13.49 -10.40
C ALA A 340 -6.28 -13.87 -11.56
N ALA A 341 -6.47 -15.05 -12.15
CA ALA A 341 -5.77 -15.49 -13.33
C ALA A 341 -6.05 -14.58 -14.54
N MET A 342 -7.31 -14.20 -14.75
CA MET A 342 -7.69 -13.27 -15.82
C MET A 342 -7.05 -11.89 -15.67
N ALA A 343 -7.15 -11.29 -14.48
CA ALA A 343 -6.55 -10.00 -14.15
C ALA A 343 -5.01 -10.05 -14.29
N THR A 344 -4.40 -11.19 -13.94
CA THR A 344 -2.97 -11.42 -14.14
C THR A 344 -2.61 -11.43 -15.63
N ARG A 345 -3.32 -12.22 -16.45
CA ARG A 345 -3.09 -12.27 -17.92
C ARG A 345 -3.21 -10.89 -18.55
N GLU A 346 -4.25 -10.14 -18.20
CA GLU A 346 -4.50 -8.81 -18.74
C GLU A 346 -3.43 -7.80 -18.32
N HIS A 347 -3.05 -7.80 -17.03
CA HIS A 347 -2.05 -6.85 -16.53
C HIS A 347 -0.69 -7.07 -17.16
N TYR A 348 -0.21 -8.32 -17.22
CA TYR A 348 1.13 -8.65 -17.73
C TYR A 348 1.17 -8.87 -19.25
N ASP A 349 0.03 -9.01 -19.93
CA ASP A 349 -0.08 -9.37 -21.36
C ASP A 349 0.58 -10.73 -21.66
N CYS A 350 0.19 -11.74 -20.89
CA CYS A 350 0.74 -13.10 -20.96
C CYS A 350 -0.32 -14.16 -20.70
N ASP A 351 -0.76 -14.87 -21.74
CA ASP A 351 -1.82 -15.89 -21.62
C ASP A 351 -1.39 -17.12 -20.80
N ASP A 352 -0.11 -17.49 -20.90
CA ASP A 352 0.49 -18.66 -20.24
C ASP A 352 0.94 -18.39 -18.80
N ILE A 353 0.59 -17.23 -18.22
CA ILE A 353 0.93 -16.92 -16.83
C ILE A 353 0.13 -17.79 -15.87
N TYR A 354 0.81 -18.38 -14.88
CA TYR A 354 0.19 -19.27 -13.90
C TYR A 354 -0.75 -18.56 -12.92
N GLY A 355 -0.69 -17.23 -12.84
CA GLY A 355 -1.34 -16.43 -11.81
C GLY A 355 -0.34 -15.49 -11.15
N VAL A 356 -0.79 -14.74 -10.15
CA VAL A 356 0.06 -13.81 -9.42
C VAL A 356 0.70 -14.51 -8.22
N GLU A 357 2.03 -14.52 -8.18
CA GLU A 357 2.79 -15.07 -7.04
C GLU A 357 2.48 -14.35 -5.73
N LEU A 358 2.36 -15.14 -4.67
CA LEU A 358 2.40 -14.65 -3.30
C LEU A 358 3.84 -14.37 -2.86
N GLU A 359 3.99 -13.41 -1.95
CA GLU A 359 5.27 -13.12 -1.32
C GLU A 359 5.74 -14.33 -0.49
N ASP A 360 7.02 -14.65 -0.61
CA ASP A 360 7.65 -15.80 0.04
C ASP A 360 9.01 -15.39 0.57
N GLN A 361 9.12 -15.25 1.90
CA GLN A 361 10.31 -14.71 2.56
C GLN A 361 11.54 -15.61 2.38
N GLU A 362 11.35 -16.92 2.25
CA GLU A 362 12.44 -17.89 2.13
C GLU A 362 12.68 -18.33 0.68
N TRP A 363 11.84 -17.86 -0.26
CA TRP A 363 11.93 -18.15 -1.68
C TRP A 363 11.83 -19.65 -2.06
N ASN A 364 11.45 -20.50 -1.10
CA ASN A 364 11.36 -21.96 -1.24
C ASN A 364 9.91 -22.50 -1.09
N GLY A 365 8.93 -21.60 -0.91
CA GLY A 365 7.52 -21.87 -0.70
C GLY A 365 7.12 -22.22 0.74
N SER A 366 8.02 -22.13 1.71
CA SER A 366 7.78 -22.50 3.12
C SER A 366 7.13 -21.37 3.94
N THR A 367 7.53 -20.12 3.68
CA THR A 367 7.18 -18.95 4.51
C THR A 367 6.42 -17.94 3.65
N LEU A 368 5.23 -18.37 3.23
CA LEU A 368 4.28 -17.56 2.49
C LEU A 368 3.70 -16.47 3.38
N GLU A 369 3.66 -15.26 2.84
CA GLU A 369 2.99 -14.12 3.44
C GLU A 369 1.73 -13.77 2.63
N SER A 370 0.78 -13.10 3.26
CA SER A 370 -0.51 -12.73 2.67
C SER A 370 -0.39 -11.47 1.79
N HIS A 371 0.68 -11.39 1.01
CA HIS A 371 1.00 -10.27 0.12
C HIS A 371 1.21 -10.76 -1.30
N TRP A 372 0.97 -9.88 -2.28
CA TRP A 372 1.49 -10.14 -3.63
C TRP A 372 3.00 -10.05 -3.62
N SER A 373 3.65 -10.90 -4.43
CA SER A 373 5.09 -10.82 -4.59
C SER A 373 5.51 -9.41 -5.02
N GLN A 374 6.46 -8.83 -4.27
CA GLN A 374 6.99 -7.50 -4.61
C GLN A 374 7.57 -7.47 -6.02
N ARG A 375 8.10 -8.60 -6.51
CA ARG A 375 8.60 -8.76 -7.87
C ARG A 375 7.52 -8.54 -8.93
N HIS A 376 6.32 -9.08 -8.72
CA HIS A 376 5.22 -8.99 -9.67
C HIS A 376 4.41 -7.71 -9.51
N ALA A 377 4.25 -7.24 -8.28
CA ALA A 377 3.23 -6.26 -7.96
C ALA A 377 3.76 -5.14 -7.05
N LYS A 378 5.03 -4.72 -7.19
CA LYS A 378 5.72 -3.75 -6.31
C LYS A 378 4.87 -2.56 -5.84
N ASP A 379 4.10 -1.97 -6.74
CA ASP A 379 3.32 -0.76 -6.49
C ASP A 379 1.84 -1.03 -6.14
N GLU A 380 1.45 -2.29 -5.97
CA GLU A 380 0.10 -2.74 -5.63
C GLU A 380 -0.21 -2.52 -4.14
N LEU A 381 -1.49 -2.34 -3.80
CA LEU A 381 -2.00 -2.14 -2.45
C LEU A 381 -1.55 -3.23 -1.46
N ILE A 382 -1.52 -4.48 -1.90
CA ILE A 382 -1.25 -5.68 -1.09
C ILE A 382 0.16 -6.22 -1.30
N ALA A 383 1.02 -5.50 -2.02
CA ALA A 383 2.44 -5.79 -1.98
C ALA A 383 3.05 -5.48 -0.60
N PRO A 384 4.24 -6.00 -0.28
CA PRO A 384 5.01 -5.53 0.86
C PRO A 384 5.13 -3.99 0.85
N ILE A 385 4.86 -3.38 2.00
CA ILE A 385 4.77 -1.92 2.12
C ILE A 385 6.10 -1.28 1.68
N GLY A 386 6.01 -0.36 0.72
CA GLY A 386 7.17 0.34 0.15
C GLY A 386 6.93 0.90 -1.25
N GLY A 387 5.92 0.41 -1.97
CA GLY A 387 5.48 0.95 -3.26
C GLY A 387 4.38 2.00 -3.16
N ALA A 388 3.77 2.32 -4.30
CA ALA A 388 2.72 3.35 -4.42
C ALA A 388 1.37 2.97 -3.77
N GLY A 389 1.07 1.68 -3.64
CA GLY A 389 -0.15 1.17 -3.00
C GLY A 389 -1.42 1.34 -3.84
N TYR A 390 -1.33 1.07 -5.15
CA TYR A 390 -2.46 1.12 -6.08
C TYR A 390 -3.44 -0.02 -5.81
N TYR A 391 -4.74 0.30 -5.72
CA TYR A 391 -5.78 -0.71 -5.53
C TYR A 391 -6.19 -1.24 -6.90
N THR A 392 -5.43 -2.23 -7.38
CA THR A 392 -5.52 -2.70 -8.77
C THR A 392 -6.58 -3.78 -8.95
N GLU A 393 -6.79 -4.16 -10.20
CA GLU A 393 -7.58 -5.33 -10.58
C GLU A 393 -7.09 -6.63 -9.95
N LEU A 394 -5.79 -6.78 -9.63
CA LEU A 394 -5.26 -8.01 -9.03
C LEU A 394 -5.88 -8.26 -7.64
N THR A 395 -5.87 -7.26 -6.78
CA THR A 395 -6.49 -7.36 -5.44
C THR A 395 -8.01 -7.45 -5.52
N LEU A 396 -8.64 -6.71 -6.44
CA LEU A 396 -10.09 -6.81 -6.65
C LEU A 396 -10.50 -8.20 -7.13
N ALA A 397 -9.71 -8.82 -7.99
CA ALA A 397 -9.96 -10.17 -8.47
C ALA A 397 -9.87 -11.20 -7.36
N ALA A 398 -8.85 -11.10 -6.49
CA ALA A 398 -8.78 -11.95 -5.30
C ALA A 398 -10.01 -11.75 -4.38
N PHE A 399 -10.48 -10.52 -4.19
CA PHE A 399 -11.71 -10.28 -3.42
C PHE A 399 -12.97 -10.85 -4.07
N ALA A 400 -13.09 -10.79 -5.40
CA ALA A 400 -14.20 -11.40 -6.11
C ALA A 400 -14.17 -12.94 -5.96
N ASP A 401 -12.99 -13.54 -6.09
CA ASP A 401 -12.80 -14.99 -6.04
C ASP A 401 -12.93 -15.58 -4.62
N LEU A 402 -12.77 -14.77 -3.57
CA LEU A 402 -13.13 -15.15 -2.20
C LEU A 402 -14.62 -15.52 -2.08
N GLY A 403 -15.47 -15.02 -2.97
CA GLY A 403 -16.86 -15.48 -3.16
C GLY A 403 -17.92 -14.75 -2.34
N TYR A 404 -17.53 -13.89 -1.39
CA TYR A 404 -18.45 -13.10 -0.57
C TYR A 404 -18.52 -11.61 -0.94
N PHE A 405 -17.71 -11.18 -1.92
CA PHE A 405 -17.75 -9.83 -2.48
C PHE A 405 -18.12 -9.85 -3.96
N LYS A 406 -18.77 -8.78 -4.41
CA LYS A 406 -18.69 -8.32 -5.80
C LYS A 406 -17.77 -7.12 -5.84
N VAL A 407 -17.16 -6.89 -6.99
CA VAL A 407 -16.22 -5.79 -7.17
C VAL A 407 -16.66 -4.83 -8.27
N ASN A 408 -16.40 -3.55 -8.04
CA ASN A 408 -16.57 -2.49 -9.03
C ASN A 408 -15.26 -2.31 -9.80
N TRP A 409 -15.09 -3.09 -10.87
CA TRP A 409 -13.90 -3.08 -11.73
C TRP A 409 -13.54 -1.69 -12.29
N ARG A 410 -14.52 -0.79 -12.48
CA ARG A 410 -14.28 0.57 -12.96
C ARG A 410 -13.46 1.43 -12.01
N MET A 411 -13.36 1.02 -10.74
CA MET A 411 -12.57 1.69 -9.72
C MET A 411 -11.17 1.08 -9.55
N ALA A 412 -10.81 0.07 -10.35
CA ALA A 412 -9.46 -0.47 -10.38
C ALA A 412 -8.47 0.65 -10.77
N GLU A 413 -7.42 0.80 -9.97
CA GLU A 413 -6.35 1.75 -10.27
C GLU A 413 -5.32 1.09 -11.18
N PRO A 414 -4.81 1.80 -12.21
CA PRO A 414 -3.76 1.26 -13.04
C PRO A 414 -2.42 1.24 -12.29
N MET A 415 -1.70 0.13 -12.39
CA MET A 415 -0.31 0.02 -11.95
C MET A 415 0.60 -0.03 -13.18
N GLY A 416 1.66 0.78 -13.21
CA GLY A 416 2.62 0.76 -14.31
C GLY A 416 3.61 -0.41 -14.21
N TRP A 417 3.92 -0.84 -12.99
CA TRP A 417 4.83 -1.93 -12.72
C TRP A 417 4.37 -3.25 -13.35
N GLY A 418 5.23 -3.87 -14.17
CA GLY A 418 4.95 -5.14 -14.87
C GLY A 418 3.87 -5.05 -15.95
N LYS A 419 3.27 -3.88 -16.18
CA LYS A 419 2.17 -3.78 -17.14
C LYS A 419 2.65 -4.08 -18.55
N LYS A 420 2.02 -5.05 -19.21
CA LYS A 420 2.41 -5.54 -20.55
C LYS A 420 3.88 -5.95 -20.66
N SER A 421 4.43 -6.53 -19.60
CA SER A 421 5.80 -7.04 -19.63
C SER A 421 5.96 -8.31 -20.46
N GLY A 422 4.86 -8.91 -20.92
CA GLY A 422 4.84 -10.26 -21.45
C GLY A 422 5.15 -11.30 -20.36
N CYS A 423 5.36 -12.53 -20.81
CA CYS A 423 5.64 -13.67 -19.92
C CYS A 423 7.05 -13.66 -19.32
N GLU A 424 7.95 -12.82 -19.83
CA GLU A 424 9.35 -12.79 -19.39
C GLU A 424 9.47 -12.48 -17.90
N LEU A 425 8.63 -11.57 -17.39
CA LEU A 425 8.61 -11.29 -15.96
C LEU A 425 8.30 -12.58 -15.20
N GLN A 426 7.35 -13.42 -15.58
CA GLN A 426 7.12 -14.69 -14.87
C GLN A 426 8.28 -15.69 -15.07
N GLN A 427 8.83 -15.78 -16.28
CA GLN A 427 9.66 -16.91 -16.71
C GLN A 427 11.16 -16.72 -16.47
N GLN A 428 11.67 -15.49 -16.54
CA GLN A 428 13.09 -15.18 -16.48
C GLN A 428 13.47 -14.52 -15.15
N ARG A 429 14.72 -14.66 -14.72
CA ARG A 429 15.21 -13.94 -13.54
C ARG A 429 15.33 -12.44 -13.86
N CYS A 430 15.20 -11.58 -12.85
CA CYS A 430 15.31 -10.13 -13.09
C CYS A 430 16.66 -9.74 -13.75
N SER A 431 17.74 -10.47 -13.47
CA SER A 431 19.07 -10.27 -14.07
C SER A 431 19.13 -10.61 -15.56
N GLU A 432 18.17 -11.37 -16.07
CA GLU A 432 18.08 -11.82 -17.46
C GLU A 432 17.11 -10.94 -18.28
N LEU A 433 16.28 -10.13 -17.61
CA LEU A 433 15.33 -9.24 -18.26
C LEU A 433 16.07 -8.08 -18.94
N ASN A 434 15.99 -8.01 -20.27
CA ASN A 434 16.41 -6.85 -21.06
C ASN A 434 15.37 -5.72 -21.08
N LEU A 435 14.31 -5.83 -20.28
CA LEU A 435 13.27 -4.81 -20.19
C LEU A 435 13.79 -3.60 -19.41
N ILE A 436 13.40 -2.40 -19.84
CA ILE A 436 13.53 -1.14 -19.08
C ILE A 436 12.54 -1.19 -17.90
N ILE A 437 12.73 -2.15 -16.99
CA ILE A 437 12.10 -2.21 -15.68
C ILE A 437 13.22 -1.82 -14.71
N PRO A 438 13.49 -0.51 -14.51
CA PRO A 438 14.68 -0.02 -13.81
C PRO A 438 14.75 -0.43 -12.33
N THR A 439 13.78 -1.20 -11.82
CA THR A 439 13.77 -1.64 -10.42
C THR A 439 13.46 -3.12 -10.21
N CYS A 440 13.61 -4.01 -11.20
CA CYS A 440 13.62 -5.45 -10.93
C CYS A 440 14.99 -5.77 -10.33
N SER A 441 15.30 -5.18 -9.17
CA SER A 441 16.51 -5.51 -8.44
C SER A 441 16.24 -6.85 -7.78
N ALA A 442 17.13 -7.80 -8.02
CA ALA A 442 17.12 -9.16 -7.51
C ALA A 442 16.57 -9.23 -6.07
N THR A 443 15.32 -9.65 -5.97
CA THR A 443 14.71 -10.25 -4.78
C THR A 443 13.92 -11.45 -5.27
#